data_AF-A6G469-F1
#
_entry.id   AF-A6G469-F1
#
_cell.length_a   1.000
_cell.length_b   1.000
_cell.length_c   1.000
_cell.angle_alpha   90.00
_cell.angle_beta   90.00
_cell.angle_gamma   90.00
#
_symmetry.space_group_name_H-M   'P 1'
#
loop_
_entity.id
_entity.type
_entity.pdbx_description
1 polymer ?
#
loop_
_entity_poly.entity_id
_entity_poly.type
_entity_poly.pdbx_seq_one_letter_code
_entity_poly.pdbx_strand_id
1 'polypeptide(L)'
;MLASLMALAGCGRDLLPNNNFGSLGEGDEADEGGPGAGADDGATTASTTDDDVGEDGPTSSSDEAPTSDTASEGPTSDTADESEDETASATTASADESTDADDQDDVDESDSFDGVDTWGTPPDVTNEPCAPLAQDCFPTHKCVPYATVEGSPFLDANKCMPILGDKIWGEPCTLSDFNEAQDDCNGEGFCWNLEWVEGELHGTCVPFCVGSPQDLMCPEGWGCLFSGAVALCAKQCHPLAQDCPLDYGCYWAGNGFDCGLVASPGGDLEACDMTNDCVPGLACVDKALVPECSGSDVNCCTPWCDITGPDTCAAPRSCVPFFEPGQAPPSFGDVGVCILG
;
A
#
# COMPACT_ATOMS: atom_id res chain seq x y z
N MET A 1 -29.79 -29.06 20.19
CA MET A 1 -30.34 -28.27 21.32
C MET A 1 -29.74 -26.88 21.22
N LEU A 2 -30.63 -25.88 21.16
CA LEU A 2 -30.40 -24.43 21.13
C LEU A 2 -29.61 -23.85 19.94
N ALA A 3 -30.38 -23.51 18.90
CA ALA A 3 -30.16 -22.33 18.09
C ALA A 3 -30.41 -21.05 18.93
N SER A 4 -29.59 -20.02 18.74
CA SER A 4 -29.91 -18.65 19.16
C SER A 4 -29.89 -17.73 17.94
N LEU A 5 -31.08 -17.24 17.60
CA LEU A 5 -31.32 -16.01 16.88
C LEU A 5 -30.71 -14.83 17.66
N MET A 6 -30.02 -13.92 16.98
CA MET A 6 -30.10 -12.50 17.31
C MET A 6 -30.23 -11.69 16.03
N ALA A 7 -31.18 -10.76 16.11
CA ALA A 7 -31.74 -9.99 15.03
C ALA A 7 -30.92 -8.72 14.73
N LEU A 8 -31.04 -8.31 13.47
CA LEU A 8 -30.69 -7.01 12.92
C LEU A 8 -31.32 -5.85 13.70
N ALA A 9 -30.52 -4.83 13.99
CA ALA A 9 -30.98 -3.47 14.25
C ALA A 9 -30.17 -2.52 13.38
N GLY A 10 -30.86 -1.78 12.52
CA GLY A 10 -30.28 -0.88 11.54
C GLY A 10 -29.80 0.45 12.10
N CYS A 11 -28.84 1.02 11.39
CA CYS A 11 -28.54 2.45 11.26
C CYS A 11 -28.26 2.60 9.76
N GLY A 12 -29.02 3.37 8.97
CA GLY A 12 -29.12 4.82 9.08
C GLY A 12 -28.45 5.37 7.82
N ARG A 13 -29.24 5.51 6.76
CA ARG A 13 -28.85 6.24 5.54
C ARG A 13 -28.67 7.70 5.92
N ASP A 14 -27.55 8.28 5.50
CA ASP A 14 -27.34 9.67 5.05
C ASP A 14 -25.92 10.14 5.40
N LEU A 15 -25.39 11.04 4.56
CA LEU A 15 -24.08 11.71 4.57
C LEU A 15 -23.01 11.12 3.63
N LEU A 16 -23.29 11.17 2.32
CA LEU A 16 -22.25 11.37 1.31
C LEU A 16 -22.16 12.88 0.99
N PRO A 17 -20.97 13.51 1.02
CA PRO A 17 -20.78 14.86 0.49
C PRO A 17 -20.66 14.81 -1.04
N ASN A 18 -21.54 15.55 -1.72
CA ASN A 18 -21.49 15.80 -3.15
C ASN A 18 -20.21 16.57 -3.51
N ASN A 19 -19.30 15.95 -4.25
CA ASN A 19 -18.23 16.64 -4.97
C ASN A 19 -18.80 17.24 -6.26
N ASN A 20 -19.37 18.44 -6.16
CA ASN A 20 -19.80 19.23 -7.31
C ASN A 20 -18.63 20.12 -7.77
N PHE A 21 -18.06 19.79 -8.92
CA PHE A 21 -17.09 20.64 -9.62
C PHE A 21 -17.75 21.95 -10.06
N GLY A 22 -17.00 23.05 -9.89
CA GLY A 22 -17.50 24.41 -10.04
C GLY A 22 -17.94 24.77 -11.45
N SER A 23 -19.07 25.49 -11.51
CA SER A 23 -19.41 26.37 -12.62
C SER A 23 -19.73 27.75 -12.06
N LEU A 24 -18.94 28.74 -12.47
CA LEU A 24 -19.18 30.17 -12.26
C LEU A 24 -20.13 30.67 -13.35
N GLY A 25 -21.14 31.47 -12.99
CA GLY A 25 -21.88 32.26 -13.97
C GLY A 25 -23.27 32.76 -13.53
N GLU A 26 -23.28 33.95 -12.93
CA GLU A 26 -24.24 35.08 -13.11
C GLU A 26 -25.77 34.94 -12.91
N GLY A 27 -26.27 35.75 -11.95
CA GLY A 27 -27.55 36.51 -11.97
C GLY A 27 -28.84 35.70 -11.85
N ASP A 28 -29.97 36.17 -11.36
CA ASP A 28 -30.45 37.37 -10.65
C ASP A 28 -31.92 37.02 -10.26
N GLU A 29 -32.47 37.65 -9.21
CA GLU A 29 -33.90 37.76 -8.86
C GLU A 29 -34.71 36.46 -8.54
N ALA A 30 -35.07 36.18 -7.28
CA ALA A 30 -36.23 36.68 -6.52
C ALA A 30 -37.50 35.79 -6.60
N ASP A 31 -38.18 35.72 -5.44
CA ASP A 31 -39.62 35.53 -5.23
C ASP A 31 -40.18 34.13 -4.85
N GLU A 32 -40.55 34.08 -3.56
CA GLU A 32 -41.73 33.50 -2.89
C GLU A 32 -42.38 32.15 -3.26
N GLY A 33 -42.71 31.40 -2.20
CA GLY A 33 -44.03 30.74 -2.14
C GLY A 33 -44.06 29.27 -1.71
N GLY A 34 -44.10 29.04 -0.39
CA GLY A 34 -45.07 28.20 0.36
C GLY A 34 -45.53 26.78 -0.09
N PRO A 35 -46.10 26.00 0.85
CA PRO A 35 -46.04 24.53 0.86
C PRO A 35 -47.32 23.82 0.39
N GLY A 36 -47.23 22.53 0.09
CA GLY A 36 -48.38 21.67 -0.24
C GLY A 36 -48.19 20.21 0.19
N ALA A 37 -49.10 19.75 1.05
CA ALA A 37 -49.19 18.40 1.61
C ALA A 37 -50.08 17.46 0.78
N GLY A 38 -50.00 16.15 1.08
CA GLY A 38 -50.94 15.08 0.68
C GLY A 38 -50.17 13.79 0.40
N ALA A 39 -50.14 12.73 1.24
CA ALA A 39 -51.20 11.93 1.87
C ALA A 39 -52.11 11.22 0.85
N ASP A 40 -51.94 9.90 0.71
CA ASP A 40 -52.96 8.83 0.52
C ASP A 40 -52.17 7.54 0.17
N ASP A 41 -52.08 6.54 1.05
CA ASP A 41 -53.03 5.46 1.34
C ASP A 41 -53.30 4.49 0.17
N GLY A 42 -53.09 3.19 0.40
CA GLY A 42 -53.62 2.16 -0.50
C GLY A 42 -52.92 0.80 -0.48
N ALA A 43 -53.12 0.02 0.57
CA ALA A 43 -52.86 -1.42 0.60
C ALA A 43 -53.89 -2.22 -0.22
N THR A 44 -53.48 -3.35 -0.83
CA THR A 44 -54.29 -4.60 -1.00
C THR A 44 -53.41 -5.68 -1.66
N THR A 45 -52.97 -6.70 -0.92
CA THR A 45 -53.51 -8.09 -0.82
C THR A 45 -53.29 -9.02 -2.03
N ALA A 46 -52.42 -10.02 -1.79
CA ALA A 46 -52.62 -11.48 -1.95
C ALA A 46 -53.21 -12.06 -3.25
N SER A 47 -52.49 -13.02 -3.85
CA SER A 47 -52.80 -14.48 -3.85
C SER A 47 -51.94 -15.20 -4.91
N THR A 48 -51.05 -16.12 -4.51
CA THR A 48 -51.16 -17.59 -4.68
C THR A 48 -51.40 -18.10 -6.11
N THR A 49 -50.46 -18.87 -6.64
CA THR A 49 -50.70 -20.18 -7.26
C THR A 49 -49.39 -20.97 -7.33
N ASP A 50 -49.33 -22.06 -6.57
CA ASP A 50 -48.55 -23.26 -6.83
C ASP A 50 -48.88 -23.85 -8.21
N ASP A 51 -47.87 -24.38 -8.90
CA ASP A 51 -48.03 -25.55 -9.77
C ASP A 51 -46.71 -26.35 -9.79
N ASP A 52 -46.93 -27.66 -9.79
CA ASP A 52 -46.08 -28.76 -9.33
C ASP A 52 -45.54 -29.56 -10.56
N VAL A 53 -44.71 -30.58 -10.29
CA VAL A 53 -44.31 -31.71 -11.19
C VAL A 53 -43.18 -31.41 -12.20
N GLY A 54 -42.11 -32.19 -12.35
CA GLY A 54 -41.70 -33.45 -11.73
C GLY A 54 -40.49 -34.06 -12.49
N GLU A 55 -39.68 -34.79 -11.73
CA GLU A 55 -38.78 -35.93 -12.00
C GLU A 55 -38.27 -36.25 -13.44
N ASP A 56 -36.94 -36.44 -13.57
CA ASP A 56 -36.29 -37.74 -13.86
C ASP A 56 -34.79 -37.56 -14.20
N GLY A 57 -33.91 -38.25 -13.46
CA GLY A 57 -32.56 -38.63 -13.95
C GLY A 57 -32.58 -40.08 -14.46
N PRO A 58 -31.47 -40.84 -14.53
CA PRO A 58 -30.05 -40.50 -14.65
C PRO A 58 -29.39 -41.25 -15.86
N THR A 59 -28.05 -41.37 -15.88
CA THR A 59 -27.13 -42.29 -16.65
C THR A 59 -26.14 -41.54 -17.55
N SER A 60 -24.89 -41.95 -17.79
CA SER A 60 -23.88 -42.85 -17.17
C SER A 60 -22.62 -42.77 -18.07
N SER A 61 -21.41 -42.97 -17.49
CA SER A 61 -20.19 -43.52 -18.14
C SER A 61 -19.44 -42.63 -19.17
N SER A 62 -18.12 -42.67 -19.37
CA SER A 62 -16.99 -43.45 -18.83
C SER A 62 -15.66 -42.80 -19.25
N ASP A 63 -14.61 -43.15 -18.52
CA ASP A 63 -13.18 -43.26 -18.82
C ASP A 63 -12.63 -42.84 -20.21
N GLU A 64 -11.51 -42.11 -20.24
CA GLU A 64 -10.20 -42.63 -20.70
C GLU A 64 -9.06 -41.61 -20.47
N ALA A 65 -7.98 -42.10 -19.86
CA ALA A 65 -6.66 -41.47 -19.86
C ALA A 65 -5.90 -41.87 -21.15
N PRO A 66 -4.84 -41.13 -21.50
CA PRO A 66 -3.63 -41.84 -21.90
C PRO A 66 -2.38 -41.36 -21.16
N THR A 67 -1.60 -42.35 -20.76
CA THR A 67 -0.20 -42.28 -20.38
C THR A 67 0.69 -42.05 -21.61
N SER A 68 1.81 -41.37 -21.42
CA SER A 68 3.02 -41.58 -22.23
C SER A 68 4.26 -41.24 -21.43
N ASP A 69 4.89 -42.30 -20.93
CA ASP A 69 6.31 -42.39 -20.67
C ASP A 69 7.10 -42.19 -21.97
N THR A 70 8.22 -41.47 -21.93
CA THR A 70 9.45 -41.89 -22.62
C THR A 70 10.64 -41.17 -21.97
N ALA A 71 11.43 -41.95 -21.24
CA ALA A 71 12.80 -41.65 -20.88
C ALA A 71 13.69 -41.67 -22.14
N SER A 72 14.66 -40.76 -22.23
CA SER A 72 15.81 -40.96 -23.09
C SER A 72 17.06 -40.42 -22.40
N GLU A 73 18.00 -41.34 -22.19
CA GLU A 73 19.29 -41.16 -21.56
C GLU A 73 20.23 -40.28 -22.40
N GLY A 74 21.22 -39.70 -21.72
CA GLY A 74 22.32 -38.94 -22.35
C GLY A 74 23.21 -39.80 -23.27
N PRO A 75 24.28 -39.18 -23.82
CA PRO A 75 25.54 -39.32 -23.09
C PRO A 75 26.45 -38.07 -23.07
N THR A 76 27.35 -38.19 -22.11
CA THR A 76 28.60 -37.50 -21.74
C THR A 76 29.54 -37.01 -22.86
N SER A 77 30.33 -35.97 -22.57
CA SER A 77 31.82 -35.92 -22.55
C SER A 77 32.29 -34.47 -22.81
N ASP A 78 32.79 -33.78 -21.79
CA ASP A 78 34.23 -33.52 -21.47
C ASP A 78 34.90 -32.45 -22.34
N THR A 79 35.56 -31.49 -21.66
CA THR A 79 36.88 -30.85 -21.92
C THR A 79 36.86 -29.52 -21.12
N ALA A 80 37.33 -29.48 -19.86
CA ALA A 80 38.71 -29.19 -19.44
C ALA A 80 39.30 -27.94 -20.15
N ASP A 81 39.58 -26.86 -19.44
CA ASP A 81 40.94 -26.60 -18.93
C ASP A 81 41.04 -25.21 -18.27
N GLU A 82 42.05 -25.13 -17.42
CA GLU A 82 42.45 -24.17 -16.41
C GLU A 82 42.73 -22.76 -16.96
N SER A 83 42.66 -21.75 -16.07
CA SER A 83 43.84 -20.93 -15.77
C SER A 83 43.60 -20.02 -14.56
N GLU A 84 44.56 -20.13 -13.66
CA GLU A 84 44.84 -19.36 -12.47
C GLU A 84 45.06 -17.87 -12.79
N ASP A 85 44.76 -16.97 -11.86
CA ASP A 85 45.74 -15.94 -11.48
C ASP A 85 45.47 -15.42 -10.07
N GLU A 86 46.48 -15.61 -9.23
CA GLU A 86 46.61 -15.04 -7.90
C GLU A 86 47.07 -13.59 -7.99
N THR A 87 46.56 -12.72 -7.12
CA THR A 87 47.44 -11.64 -6.62
C THR A 87 47.13 -11.28 -5.18
N ALA A 88 47.99 -11.78 -4.31
CA ALA A 88 48.19 -11.28 -2.96
C ALA A 88 48.82 -9.88 -2.97
N SER A 89 48.41 -9.04 -2.02
CA SER A 89 49.28 -7.97 -1.49
C SER A 89 49.05 -7.83 0.00
N ALA A 90 49.98 -8.44 0.74
CA ALA A 90 50.28 -8.13 2.13
C ALA A 90 51.56 -7.27 2.17
N THR A 91 51.61 -6.32 3.11
CA THR A 91 52.74 -5.64 3.79
C THR A 91 52.32 -4.18 4.06
N THR A 92 52.56 -3.53 5.19
CA THR A 92 53.57 -3.74 6.25
C THR A 92 53.12 -2.96 7.50
N ALA A 93 53.46 -3.50 8.68
CA ALA A 93 53.42 -2.79 9.95
C ALA A 93 54.48 -1.68 10.00
N SER A 94 54.20 -0.62 10.76
CA SER A 94 55.23 0.17 11.45
C SER A 94 54.63 0.71 12.74
N ALA A 95 55.13 0.14 13.84
CA ALA A 95 55.11 0.77 15.15
C ALA A 95 56.12 1.92 15.14
N ASP A 96 55.79 3.03 15.79
CA ASP A 96 56.82 3.89 16.34
C ASP A 96 56.43 4.36 17.73
N GLU A 97 57.43 4.24 18.58
CA GLU A 97 57.48 4.39 20.02
C GLU A 97 57.90 5.84 20.29
N SER A 98 57.31 6.51 21.28
CA SER A 98 57.92 7.71 21.84
C SER A 98 57.55 7.82 23.32
N THR A 99 58.49 7.36 24.12
CA THR A 99 58.67 7.68 25.54
C THR A 99 59.40 9.01 25.68
N ASP A 100 58.94 9.88 26.59
CA ASP A 100 59.72 10.68 27.57
C ASP A 100 58.71 11.60 28.29
N ALA A 101 58.39 11.39 29.58
CA ALA A 101 59.19 11.58 30.80
C ALA A 101 59.03 13.00 31.39
N ASP A 102 58.49 12.99 32.62
CA ASP A 102 58.63 13.95 33.73
C ASP A 102 58.20 15.42 33.55
N ASP A 103 57.14 15.82 34.27
CA ASP A 103 57.37 16.66 35.45
C ASP A 103 56.24 16.49 36.49
N GLN A 104 56.66 16.30 37.75
CA GLN A 104 55.85 16.29 38.96
C GLN A 104 55.74 17.72 39.51
N ASP A 105 54.98 17.83 40.61
CA ASP A 105 54.72 19.00 41.46
C ASP A 105 53.49 19.83 41.03
N ASP A 106 52.51 20.12 41.89
CA ASP A 106 52.28 19.74 43.28
C ASP A 106 50.82 20.09 43.60
N VAL A 107 50.29 19.40 44.60
CA VAL A 107 49.02 19.61 45.32
C VAL A 107 48.76 21.07 45.70
N ASP A 108 47.51 21.55 45.58
CA ASP A 108 46.69 21.79 46.78
C ASP A 108 45.20 22.03 46.53
N GLU A 109 44.44 21.53 47.50
CA GLU A 109 43.16 22.01 48.04
C GLU A 109 41.93 22.25 47.14
N SER A 110 41.03 21.26 47.26
CA SER A 110 39.61 21.42 47.61
C SER A 110 38.78 22.42 46.81
N ASP A 111 37.98 21.89 45.90
CA ASP A 111 36.53 22.11 45.97
C ASP A 111 35.80 20.87 45.46
N SER A 112 35.02 20.30 46.38
CA SER A 112 34.10 19.19 46.14
C SER A 112 32.98 19.69 45.24
N PHE A 113 33.16 19.58 43.93
CA PHE A 113 32.04 19.50 43.00
C PHE A 113 31.88 18.03 42.65
N ASP A 114 30.84 17.40 43.20
CA ASP A 114 30.20 16.21 42.66
C ASP A 114 29.67 16.54 41.26
N GLY A 115 30.59 16.72 40.32
CA GLY A 115 30.36 16.71 38.89
C GLY A 115 30.18 15.28 38.46
N VAL A 116 29.04 14.69 38.84
CA VAL A 116 28.49 13.64 37.99
C VAL A 116 28.20 14.36 36.66
N ASP A 117 29.00 14.07 35.65
CA ASP A 117 28.65 14.33 34.27
C ASP A 117 27.43 13.47 33.92
N THR A 118 26.28 13.82 34.48
CA THR A 118 25.01 13.61 33.80
C THR A 118 25.03 14.60 32.64
N TRP A 119 25.75 14.25 31.59
CA TRP A 119 25.17 14.39 30.25
C TRP A 119 23.83 13.69 30.36
N GLY A 120 22.81 14.48 30.70
CA GLY A 120 21.57 14.01 31.28
C GLY A 120 21.07 12.85 30.45
N THR A 121 20.74 11.73 31.11
CA THR A 121 19.95 10.69 30.47
C THR A 121 18.84 11.41 29.73
N PRO A 122 18.78 11.31 28.38
CA PRO A 122 17.75 12.01 27.64
C PRO A 122 16.41 11.65 28.27
N PRO A 123 15.49 12.61 28.42
CA PRO A 123 14.20 12.33 29.02
C PRO A 123 13.62 11.11 28.32
N ASP A 124 13.12 10.16 29.11
CA ASP A 124 12.42 9.01 28.55
C ASP A 124 11.10 9.51 27.96
N VAL A 125 11.16 9.88 26.68
CA VAL A 125 10.02 10.31 25.87
C VAL A 125 9.30 9.12 25.24
N THR A 126 9.61 7.90 25.67
CA THR A 126 8.96 6.70 25.17
C THR A 126 7.47 6.75 25.50
N ASN A 127 6.64 6.45 24.51
CA ASN A 127 5.18 6.54 24.55
C ASN A 127 4.59 7.97 24.57
N GLU A 128 5.40 9.02 24.44
CA GLU A 128 4.85 10.37 24.27
C GLU A 128 4.17 10.51 22.91
N PRO A 129 3.02 11.21 22.81
CA PRO A 129 2.33 11.40 21.55
C PRO A 129 3.18 12.24 20.59
N CYS A 130 3.09 11.94 19.30
CA CYS A 130 3.87 12.59 18.25
C CYS A 130 3.05 12.76 16.97
N ALA A 131 3.50 13.65 16.09
CA ALA A 131 2.90 13.89 14.78
C ALA A 131 3.68 13.11 13.71
N PRO A 132 3.06 12.15 13.00
CA PRO A 132 3.79 11.19 12.16
C PRO A 132 4.47 11.83 10.93
N LEU A 133 3.93 12.92 10.39
CA LEU A 133 4.58 13.67 9.30
C LEU A 133 5.70 14.61 9.78
N ALA A 134 5.66 15.01 11.06
CA ALA A 134 6.66 15.90 11.64
C ALA A 134 7.87 15.12 12.20
N GLN A 135 7.68 13.84 12.55
CA GLN A 135 8.69 13.01 13.22
C GLN A 135 9.30 13.76 14.43
N ASP A 136 8.45 14.39 15.24
CA ASP A 136 8.80 15.31 16.33
C ASP A 136 9.25 14.60 17.62
N CYS A 137 9.87 13.43 17.46
CA CYS A 137 10.47 12.66 18.53
C CYS A 137 11.92 13.06 18.80
N PHE A 138 12.46 12.62 19.93
CA PHE A 138 13.90 12.76 20.19
C PHE A 138 14.72 11.99 19.13
N PRO A 139 15.95 12.40 18.78
CA PRO A 139 16.72 11.73 17.70
C PRO A 139 17.00 10.24 17.89
N THR A 140 16.84 9.71 19.10
CA THR A 140 16.97 8.27 19.41
C THR A 140 15.64 7.51 19.28
N HIS A 141 14.58 8.19 18.85
CA HIS A 141 13.22 7.69 18.77
C HIS A 141 12.63 8.03 17.40
N LYS A 142 11.61 7.28 17.01
CA LYS A 142 10.81 7.52 15.81
C LYS A 142 9.34 7.59 16.18
N CYS A 143 8.57 8.37 15.42
CA CYS A 143 7.13 8.48 15.63
C CYS A 143 6.42 7.33 14.91
N VAL A 144 5.98 6.33 15.66
CA VAL A 144 5.40 5.09 15.12
C VAL A 144 3.89 5.04 15.30
N PRO A 145 3.14 4.46 14.36
CA PRO A 145 1.72 4.15 14.57
C PRO A 145 1.56 2.96 15.51
N TYR A 146 0.57 3.03 16.42
CA TYR A 146 0.23 1.96 17.36
C TYR A 146 -1.28 1.88 17.57
N ALA A 147 -1.74 0.74 18.09
CA ALA A 147 -3.11 0.52 18.51
C ALA A 147 -3.30 0.91 19.98
N THR A 148 -4.30 1.75 20.27
CA THR A 148 -4.65 2.12 21.66
C THR A 148 -5.42 1.04 22.40
N VAL A 149 -6.14 0.18 21.66
CA VAL A 149 -6.91 -0.94 22.20
C VAL A 149 -6.07 -2.21 22.17
N GLU A 150 -5.92 -2.86 23.32
CA GLU A 150 -5.16 -4.11 23.46
C GLU A 150 -5.67 -5.20 22.50
N GLY A 151 -4.77 -5.78 21.71
CA GLY A 151 -5.08 -6.84 20.76
C GLY A 151 -5.82 -6.40 19.49
N SER A 152 -6.01 -5.09 19.28
CA SER A 152 -6.55 -4.54 18.04
C SER A 152 -5.47 -4.48 16.95
N PRO A 153 -5.75 -4.92 15.71
CA PRO A 153 -4.86 -4.70 14.57
C PRO A 153 -4.98 -3.28 13.98
N PHE A 154 -5.91 -2.47 14.48
CA PHE A 154 -6.15 -1.11 13.98
C PHE A 154 -5.19 -0.12 14.65
N LEU A 155 -4.25 0.41 13.88
CA LEU A 155 -3.34 1.47 14.31
C LEU A 155 -4.06 2.82 14.25
N ASP A 156 -4.34 3.41 15.42
CA ASP A 156 -5.23 4.55 15.58
C ASP A 156 -4.60 5.74 16.31
N ALA A 157 -3.36 5.60 16.78
CA ALA A 157 -2.60 6.67 17.40
C ALA A 157 -1.10 6.59 17.06
N ASN A 158 -0.34 7.61 17.42
CA ASN A 158 1.10 7.68 17.22
C ASN A 158 1.82 7.96 18.53
N LYS A 159 3.01 7.37 18.70
CA LYS A 159 3.85 7.58 19.87
C LYS A 159 5.34 7.54 19.51
N CYS A 160 6.18 8.19 20.30
CA CYS A 160 7.62 8.09 20.17
C CYS A 160 8.10 6.75 20.73
N MET A 161 8.78 5.97 19.90
CA MET A 161 9.40 4.69 20.29
C MET A 161 10.91 4.74 20.04
N PRO A 162 11.75 4.24 20.95
CA PRO A 162 13.18 4.09 20.71
C PRO A 162 13.45 3.38 19.39
N ILE A 163 14.52 3.80 18.71
CA ILE A 163 15.05 3.10 17.55
C ILE A 163 15.78 1.86 18.06
N LEU A 164 15.22 0.68 17.85
CA LEU A 164 15.74 -0.59 18.37
C LEU A 164 16.54 -1.40 17.35
N GLY A 165 16.39 -1.10 16.05
CA GLY A 165 17.07 -1.81 14.98
C GLY A 165 17.76 -0.89 13.98
N ASP A 166 18.41 -1.52 13.00
CA ASP A 166 19.24 -0.88 11.98
C ASP A 166 18.85 -1.27 10.55
N LYS A 167 17.79 -2.07 10.38
CA LYS A 167 17.32 -2.51 9.06
C LYS A 167 16.85 -1.35 8.21
N ILE A 168 17.25 -1.35 6.95
CA ILE A 168 16.92 -0.31 5.97
C ILE A 168 15.64 -0.66 5.21
N TRP A 169 15.12 0.29 4.44
CA TRP A 169 13.90 0.09 3.65
C TRP A 169 14.03 -1.10 2.70
N GLY A 170 12.96 -1.90 2.60
CA GLY A 170 12.90 -3.10 1.77
C GLY A 170 13.42 -4.38 2.45
N GLU A 171 14.07 -4.28 3.61
CA GLU A 171 14.49 -5.47 4.37
C GLU A 171 13.34 -6.07 5.18
N PRO A 172 13.32 -7.40 5.36
CA PRO A 172 12.30 -8.06 6.18
C PRO A 172 12.48 -7.68 7.65
N CYS A 173 11.38 -7.35 8.33
CA CYS A 173 11.37 -6.87 9.71
C CYS A 173 10.38 -7.65 10.57
N THR A 174 10.46 -7.44 11.88
CA THR A 174 9.45 -7.91 12.83
C THR A 174 8.83 -6.75 13.61
N LEU A 175 7.58 -6.93 14.02
CA LEU A 175 6.89 -6.05 14.96
C LEU A 175 6.53 -6.86 16.21
N SER A 176 6.81 -6.32 17.41
CA SER A 176 6.51 -7.01 18.67
C SER A 176 5.02 -7.32 18.80
N ASP A 177 4.20 -6.28 18.64
CA ASP A 177 2.75 -6.28 18.65
C ASP A 177 2.25 -4.87 18.26
N PHE A 178 0.94 -4.76 18.01
CA PHE A 178 0.33 -3.51 17.57
C PHE A 178 0.28 -2.43 18.66
N ASN A 179 0.34 -2.76 19.96
CA ASN A 179 0.20 -1.82 21.07
C ASN A 179 1.56 -1.21 21.49
N GLU A 180 2.58 -2.06 21.62
CA GLU A 180 3.96 -1.65 21.89
C GLU A 180 4.59 -1.00 20.67
N ALA A 181 4.27 -1.48 19.47
CA ALA A 181 4.76 -0.98 18.18
C ALA A 181 6.30 -0.89 18.12
N GLN A 182 6.98 -1.89 18.68
CA GLN A 182 8.44 -2.02 18.62
C GLN A 182 8.82 -2.83 17.41
N ASP A 183 9.68 -2.28 16.55
CA ASP A 183 10.20 -2.96 15.37
C ASP A 183 11.73 -2.89 15.30
N ASP A 184 12.31 -3.67 14.39
CA ASP A 184 13.75 -3.73 14.13
C ASP A 184 14.22 -2.95 12.88
N CYS A 185 13.39 -2.04 12.36
CA CYS A 185 13.75 -1.05 11.36
C CYS A 185 14.51 0.12 11.99
N ASN A 186 15.36 0.74 11.17
CA ASN A 186 16.09 1.95 11.55
C ASN A 186 15.16 3.16 11.84
N GLY A 187 15.75 4.30 12.18
CA GLY A 187 15.02 5.52 12.53
C GLY A 187 14.23 6.17 11.38
N GLU A 188 14.43 5.72 10.15
CA GLU A 188 13.81 6.30 8.96
C GLU A 188 12.62 5.48 8.46
N GLY A 189 12.23 4.42 9.16
CA GLY A 189 11.13 3.57 8.76
C GLY A 189 10.42 2.81 9.88
N PHE A 190 9.41 2.06 9.48
CA PHE A 190 8.57 1.26 10.36
C PHE A 190 8.27 -0.09 9.69
N CYS A 191 8.01 -1.12 10.49
CA CYS A 191 7.67 -2.44 9.96
C CYS A 191 6.22 -2.50 9.47
N TRP A 192 6.02 -2.71 8.17
CA TRP A 192 4.71 -2.64 7.52
C TRP A 192 4.39 -3.87 6.67
N ASN A 193 3.14 -3.96 6.19
CA ASN A 193 2.58 -5.13 5.49
C ASN A 193 2.78 -6.41 6.29
N LEU A 194 2.25 -6.38 7.51
CA LEU A 194 2.50 -7.39 8.53
C LEU A 194 1.71 -8.68 8.25
N GLU A 195 2.40 -9.80 8.37
CA GLU A 195 1.87 -11.15 8.27
C GLU A 195 2.20 -11.93 9.54
N TRP A 196 1.30 -12.80 9.97
CA TRP A 196 1.53 -13.64 11.14
C TRP A 196 2.28 -14.91 10.73
N VAL A 197 3.53 -15.03 11.16
CA VAL A 197 4.40 -16.17 10.85
C VAL A 197 4.95 -16.74 12.15
N GLU A 198 4.66 -18.00 12.42
CA GLU A 198 5.22 -18.76 13.56
C GLU A 198 5.04 -18.13 14.97
N GLY A 199 4.08 -17.21 15.14
CA GLY A 199 3.85 -16.55 16.43
C GLY A 199 4.36 -15.11 16.51
N GLU A 200 4.90 -14.58 15.42
CA GLU A 200 5.47 -13.23 15.32
C GLU A 200 4.84 -12.47 14.15
N LEU A 201 4.84 -11.14 14.20
CA LEU A 201 4.43 -10.29 13.08
C LEU A 201 5.66 -9.99 12.22
N HIS A 202 5.61 -10.39 10.97
CA HIS A 202 6.68 -10.21 9.99
C HIS A 202 6.24 -9.22 8.92
N GLY A 203 7.11 -8.32 8.50
CA GLY A 203 6.78 -7.35 7.46
C GLY A 203 8.01 -6.94 6.67
N THR A 204 7.93 -5.75 6.07
CA THR A 204 9.06 -5.09 5.42
C THR A 204 9.24 -3.70 6.00
N CYS A 205 10.50 -3.28 6.21
CA CYS A 205 10.79 -1.90 6.61
C CYS A 205 10.40 -0.95 5.49
N VAL A 206 9.55 0.02 5.81
CA VAL A 206 9.12 1.05 4.85
C VAL A 206 9.40 2.45 5.37
N PRO A 207 9.68 3.42 4.49
CA PRO A 207 9.93 4.80 4.89
C PRO A 207 8.69 5.44 5.54
N PHE A 208 8.90 6.45 6.38
CA PHE A 208 7.83 7.38 6.76
C PHE A 208 7.51 8.33 5.61
N CYS A 209 6.23 8.71 5.50
CA CYS A 209 5.87 9.84 4.65
C CYS A 209 6.46 11.13 5.21
N VAL A 210 6.90 12.01 4.32
CA VAL A 210 7.38 13.35 4.69
C VAL A 210 6.59 14.43 3.95
N GLY A 211 6.77 15.69 4.34
CA GLY A 211 6.13 16.83 3.71
C GLY A 211 4.84 17.26 4.42
N SER A 212 4.03 18.03 3.71
CA SER A 212 2.77 18.54 4.27
C SER A 212 1.61 17.61 3.90
N PRO A 213 0.47 17.64 4.63
CA PRO A 213 -0.70 16.85 4.23
C PRO A 213 -1.22 17.11 2.80
N GLN A 214 -0.84 18.23 2.17
CA GLN A 214 -1.22 18.60 0.80
C GLN A 214 -0.11 18.29 -0.22
N ASP A 215 1.06 17.90 0.25
CA ASP A 215 2.26 17.68 -0.56
C ASP A 215 3.10 16.60 0.14
N LEU A 216 2.53 15.39 0.18
CA LEU A 216 3.12 14.21 0.79
C LEU A 216 4.13 13.61 -0.17
N MET A 217 5.33 13.31 0.34
CA MET A 217 6.43 12.81 -0.45
C MET A 217 6.97 11.51 0.16
N CYS A 218 7.47 10.66 -0.73
CA CYS A 218 8.20 9.45 -0.42
C CYS A 218 9.44 9.37 -1.34
N PRO A 219 10.42 8.52 -1.02
CA PRO A 219 11.52 8.21 -1.94
C PRO A 219 11.02 7.72 -3.29
N GLU A 220 11.85 7.83 -4.33
CA GLU A 220 11.49 7.36 -5.68
C GLU A 220 11.10 5.86 -5.66
N GLY A 221 10.01 5.52 -6.35
CA GLY A 221 9.43 4.17 -6.34
C GLY A 221 8.51 3.87 -5.16
N TRP A 222 8.22 4.87 -4.32
CA TRP A 222 7.33 4.75 -3.18
C TRP A 222 6.24 5.82 -3.20
N GLY A 223 5.05 5.47 -2.70
CA GLY A 223 3.88 6.33 -2.60
C GLY A 223 3.45 6.46 -1.15
N CYS A 224 3.01 7.64 -0.74
CA CYS A 224 2.57 7.82 0.64
C CYS A 224 1.17 7.22 0.87
N LEU A 225 1.07 6.25 1.76
CA LEU A 225 -0.20 5.81 2.34
C LEU A 225 -0.45 6.65 3.60
N PHE A 226 -1.42 7.58 3.50
CA PHE A 226 -1.82 8.43 4.61
C PHE A 226 -3.27 8.17 5.02
N SER A 227 -3.47 7.52 6.16
CA SER A 227 -4.78 7.23 6.72
C SER A 227 -4.73 7.29 8.25
N GLY A 228 -5.23 8.38 8.83
CA GLY A 228 -5.24 8.59 10.28
C GLY A 228 -3.83 8.58 10.87
N ALA A 229 -3.52 7.56 11.68
CA ALA A 229 -2.22 7.39 12.32
C ALA A 229 -1.15 6.79 11.39
N VAL A 230 -1.56 6.16 10.29
CA VAL A 230 -0.64 5.55 9.31
C VAL A 230 -0.19 6.60 8.32
N ALA A 231 1.11 6.95 8.36
CA ALA A 231 1.76 7.85 7.41
C ALA A 231 3.06 7.19 6.91
N LEU A 232 2.90 6.11 6.15
CA LEU A 232 4.00 5.26 5.71
C LEU A 232 4.03 5.21 4.18
N CYS A 233 5.24 5.12 3.64
CA CYS A 233 5.43 4.91 2.23
C CYS A 233 5.14 3.44 1.89
N ALA A 234 4.31 3.19 0.89
CA ALA A 234 4.12 1.89 0.28
C ALA A 234 4.95 1.80 -1.00
N LYS A 235 5.56 0.64 -1.27
CA LYS A 235 6.27 0.43 -2.52
C LYS A 235 5.24 0.46 -3.64
N GLN A 236 5.45 1.33 -4.61
CA GLN A 236 4.54 1.42 -5.74
C GLN A 236 4.86 0.32 -6.74
N CYS A 237 3.81 -0.26 -7.29
CA CYS A 237 3.90 -1.18 -8.42
C CYS A 237 3.84 -0.40 -9.74
N HIS A 238 4.23 -1.03 -10.84
CA HIS A 238 4.13 -0.43 -12.17
C HIS A 238 2.94 -1.01 -12.94
N PRO A 239 1.97 -0.19 -13.40
CA PRO A 239 0.74 -0.67 -14.03
C PRO A 239 0.98 -1.41 -15.35
N LEU A 240 2.08 -1.12 -16.05
CA LEU A 240 2.48 -1.85 -17.25
C LEU A 240 3.20 -3.17 -16.96
N ALA A 241 3.84 -3.30 -15.78
CA ALA A 241 4.60 -4.50 -15.42
C ALA A 241 3.78 -5.48 -14.57
N GLN A 242 2.80 -4.99 -13.80
CA GLN A 242 1.97 -5.77 -12.87
C GLN A 242 2.82 -6.60 -11.89
N ASP A 243 3.82 -5.96 -11.27
CA ASP A 243 4.79 -6.55 -10.35
C ASP A 243 4.26 -6.71 -8.91
N CYS A 244 3.03 -7.21 -8.80
CA CYS A 244 2.38 -7.51 -7.53
C CYS A 244 2.46 -9.01 -7.18
N PRO A 245 2.28 -9.37 -5.89
CA PRO A 245 2.17 -10.77 -5.46
C PRO A 245 1.01 -11.51 -6.15
N LEU A 246 1.01 -12.84 -6.03
CA LEU A 246 -0.08 -13.68 -6.55
C LEU A 246 -1.43 -13.23 -5.97
N ASP A 247 -2.47 -13.18 -6.82
CA ASP A 247 -3.83 -12.70 -6.51
C ASP A 247 -3.96 -11.18 -6.25
N TYR A 248 -2.90 -10.41 -6.47
CA TYR A 248 -2.91 -8.94 -6.45
C TYR A 248 -2.68 -8.36 -7.84
N GLY A 249 -3.22 -7.16 -8.07
CA GLY A 249 -3.01 -6.36 -9.27
C GLY A 249 -2.49 -4.97 -8.91
N CYS A 250 -1.82 -4.33 -9.86
CA CYS A 250 -1.33 -2.98 -9.71
C CYS A 250 -2.38 -1.97 -10.17
N TYR A 251 -2.94 -1.22 -9.22
CA TYR A 251 -4.07 -0.32 -9.43
C TYR A 251 -3.76 1.11 -9.01
N TRP A 252 -4.38 2.08 -9.68
CA TRP A 252 -4.31 3.48 -9.26
C TRP A 252 -5.08 3.69 -7.96
N ALA A 253 -4.41 4.23 -6.94
CA ALA A 253 -4.95 4.50 -5.61
C ALA A 253 -5.26 6.00 -5.36
N GLY A 254 -5.11 6.86 -6.38
CA GLY A 254 -5.39 8.30 -6.30
C GLY A 254 -4.14 9.18 -6.19
N ASN A 255 -3.08 8.67 -5.57
CA ASN A 255 -1.79 9.37 -5.41
C ASN A 255 -0.59 8.49 -5.79
N GLY A 256 -0.85 7.35 -6.43
CA GLY A 256 0.14 6.32 -6.69
C GLY A 256 -0.48 5.05 -7.24
N PHE A 257 0.38 4.12 -7.61
CA PHE A 257 0.00 2.76 -7.99
C PHE A 257 0.35 1.80 -6.86
N ASP A 258 -0.64 1.08 -6.34
CA ASP A 258 -0.48 0.15 -5.23
C ASP A 258 -0.99 -1.25 -5.60
N CYS A 259 -0.39 -2.26 -4.98
CA CYS A 259 -0.87 -3.63 -5.10
C CYS A 259 -2.15 -3.80 -4.29
N GLY A 260 -3.27 -4.02 -4.99
CA GLY A 260 -4.57 -4.34 -4.38
C GLY A 260 -5.00 -5.76 -4.69
N LEU A 261 -5.80 -6.37 -3.80
CA LEU A 261 -6.44 -7.65 -4.09
C LEU A 261 -7.30 -7.53 -5.34
N VAL A 262 -7.14 -8.49 -6.26
CA VAL A 262 -8.02 -8.61 -7.43
C VAL A 262 -9.42 -9.00 -6.93
N ALA A 263 -10.44 -8.23 -7.32
CA ALA A 263 -11.83 -8.51 -6.93
C ALA A 263 -12.46 -9.58 -7.85
N SER A 264 -13.70 -9.38 -8.30
CA SER A 264 -14.28 -10.15 -9.43
C SER A 264 -14.10 -9.31 -10.69
N PRO A 265 -12.96 -9.42 -11.40
CA PRO A 265 -12.51 -8.36 -12.28
C PRO A 265 -13.19 -8.42 -13.64
N GLY A 266 -13.66 -7.28 -14.12
CA GLY A 266 -14.15 -7.04 -15.47
C GLY A 266 -13.02 -6.93 -16.48
N GLY A 267 -13.30 -7.38 -17.70
CA GLY A 267 -12.43 -7.26 -18.87
C GLY A 267 -12.46 -5.88 -19.51
N ASP A 268 -11.72 -5.70 -20.61
CA ASP A 268 -11.78 -4.47 -21.42
C ASP A 268 -13.21 -4.17 -21.87
N LEU A 269 -13.63 -2.91 -21.80
CA LEU A 269 -14.98 -2.41 -22.11
C LEU A 269 -16.09 -2.94 -21.18
N GLU A 270 -15.72 -3.58 -20.08
CA GLU A 270 -16.67 -3.94 -19.02
C GLU A 270 -16.78 -2.83 -17.99
N ALA A 271 -17.94 -2.76 -17.35
CA ALA A 271 -18.25 -1.76 -16.35
C ALA A 271 -17.45 -2.02 -15.05
N CYS A 272 -17.12 -0.94 -14.35
CA CYS A 272 -16.41 -0.98 -13.07
C CYS A 272 -16.90 0.13 -12.14
N ASP A 273 -16.77 -0.05 -10.83
CA ASP A 273 -17.06 0.97 -9.81
C ASP A 273 -15.79 1.37 -9.05
N MET A 274 -14.91 0.40 -8.79
CA MET A 274 -13.62 0.56 -8.13
C MET A 274 -12.46 0.24 -9.06
N THR A 275 -11.27 0.75 -8.75
CA THR A 275 -10.07 0.55 -9.59
C THR A 275 -9.62 -0.90 -9.67
N ASN A 276 -9.87 -1.71 -8.63
CA ASN A 276 -9.58 -3.15 -8.60
C ASN A 276 -10.74 -4.04 -9.10
N ASP A 277 -11.81 -3.43 -9.62
CA ASP A 277 -12.86 -4.16 -10.35
C ASP A 277 -12.43 -4.51 -11.77
N CYS A 278 -11.30 -4.00 -12.27
CA CYS A 278 -10.77 -4.36 -13.57
C CYS A 278 -9.67 -5.42 -13.45
N VAL A 279 -9.47 -6.22 -14.50
CA VAL A 279 -8.33 -7.16 -14.49
C VAL A 279 -6.99 -6.40 -14.42
N PRO A 280 -5.95 -6.96 -13.77
CA PRO A 280 -4.60 -6.41 -13.77
C PRO A 280 -4.16 -5.96 -15.17
N GLY A 281 -3.68 -4.73 -15.29
CA GLY A 281 -3.30 -4.11 -16.56
C GLY A 281 -4.37 -3.20 -17.18
N LEU A 282 -5.56 -3.09 -16.56
CA LEU A 282 -6.60 -2.14 -16.96
C LEU A 282 -6.82 -1.05 -15.90
N ALA A 283 -7.24 0.12 -16.36
CA ALA A 283 -7.71 1.25 -15.59
C ALA A 283 -9.24 1.29 -15.57
N CYS A 284 -9.84 1.61 -14.43
CA CYS A 284 -11.25 1.98 -14.35
C CYS A 284 -11.39 3.50 -14.57
N VAL A 285 -11.98 3.92 -15.69
CA VAL A 285 -12.08 5.34 -16.07
C VAL A 285 -13.49 5.70 -16.54
N ASP A 286 -13.79 7.00 -16.64
CA ASP A 286 -15.11 7.48 -17.07
C ASP A 286 -15.54 6.88 -18.42
N LYS A 287 -16.76 6.34 -18.46
CA LYS A 287 -17.37 5.72 -19.64
C LYS A 287 -17.43 6.64 -20.86
N ALA A 288 -17.52 7.95 -20.67
CA ALA A 288 -17.50 8.93 -21.75
C ALA A 288 -16.18 8.92 -22.54
N LEU A 289 -15.09 8.44 -21.93
CA LEU A 289 -13.77 8.33 -22.53
C LEU A 289 -13.52 6.94 -23.17
N VAL A 290 -14.37 5.96 -22.86
CA VAL A 290 -14.24 4.56 -23.32
C VAL A 290 -15.45 4.20 -24.19
N PRO A 291 -15.34 4.43 -25.52
CA PRO A 291 -16.41 4.10 -26.44
C PRO A 291 -16.67 2.59 -26.43
N GLU A 292 -17.91 2.20 -26.71
CA GLU A 292 -18.36 0.80 -26.74
C GLU A 292 -18.38 0.09 -25.38
N CYS A 293 -18.16 0.83 -24.29
CA CYS A 293 -18.29 0.27 -22.97
C CYS A 293 -19.70 -0.28 -22.69
N SER A 294 -19.74 -1.53 -22.24
CA SER A 294 -20.93 -2.26 -21.86
C SER A 294 -21.45 -1.84 -20.47
N GLY A 295 -22.64 -2.30 -20.08
CA GLY A 295 -23.18 -2.04 -18.74
C GLY A 295 -23.79 -0.65 -18.51
N SER A 296 -24.34 -0.47 -17.30
CA SER A 296 -25.04 0.74 -16.85
C SER A 296 -24.20 1.68 -16.00
N ASP A 297 -23.00 1.26 -15.58
CA ASP A 297 -22.18 2.03 -14.66
C ASP A 297 -21.50 3.21 -15.37
N VAL A 298 -21.01 4.15 -14.55
CA VAL A 298 -20.42 5.41 -15.00
C VAL A 298 -18.97 5.26 -15.46
N ASN A 299 -18.31 4.16 -15.08
CA ASN A 299 -16.93 3.88 -15.42
C ASN A 299 -16.78 2.54 -16.17
N CYS A 300 -15.65 2.41 -16.85
CA CYS A 300 -15.32 1.28 -17.71
C CYS A 300 -13.85 0.93 -17.62
N CYS A 301 -13.58 -0.37 -17.67
CA CYS A 301 -12.23 -0.91 -17.74
C CYS A 301 -11.63 -0.66 -19.14
N THR A 302 -10.39 -0.16 -19.16
CA THR A 302 -9.64 0.09 -20.40
C THR A 302 -8.14 -0.11 -20.17
N PRO A 303 -7.33 -0.53 -21.16
CA PRO A 303 -5.92 -0.85 -20.91
C PRO A 303 -5.07 0.33 -20.50
N TRP A 304 -4.11 0.08 -19.61
CA TRP A 304 -2.89 0.88 -19.52
C TRP A 304 -2.03 0.65 -20.77
N CYS A 305 -1.27 1.67 -21.18
CA CYS A 305 -0.43 1.61 -22.37
C CYS A 305 0.89 2.38 -22.17
N ASP A 306 1.93 2.02 -22.93
CA ASP A 306 3.24 2.68 -22.92
C ASP A 306 3.23 3.83 -23.95
N ILE A 307 3.29 5.08 -23.48
CA ILE A 307 3.29 6.27 -24.36
C ILE A 307 4.63 6.50 -25.07
N THR A 308 5.70 5.82 -24.64
CA THR A 308 7.01 5.86 -25.29
C THR A 308 7.12 4.81 -26.40
N GLY A 309 6.23 3.82 -26.37
CA GLY A 309 6.10 2.75 -27.35
C GLY A 309 5.15 3.05 -28.51
N PRO A 310 4.94 2.07 -29.41
CA PRO A 310 3.88 2.14 -30.41
C PRO A 310 2.51 2.08 -29.73
N ASP A 311 1.52 2.80 -30.29
CA ASP A 311 0.14 2.76 -29.80
C ASP A 311 -0.44 1.34 -29.93
N THR A 312 -0.79 0.74 -28.79
CA THR A 312 -1.39 -0.59 -28.67
C THR A 312 -2.89 -0.55 -28.47
N CYS A 313 -3.50 0.64 -28.35
CA CYS A 313 -4.91 0.79 -28.07
C CYS A 313 -5.78 0.46 -29.31
N ALA A 314 -6.91 -0.18 -29.05
CA ALA A 314 -7.88 -0.49 -30.11
C ALA A 314 -8.67 0.76 -30.50
N ALA A 315 -8.63 1.11 -31.79
CA ALA A 315 -9.42 2.21 -32.34
C ALA A 315 -10.92 2.03 -32.01
N PRO A 316 -11.64 3.11 -31.66
CA PRO A 316 -11.24 4.51 -31.80
C PRO A 316 -10.48 5.10 -30.60
N ARG A 317 -10.05 4.29 -29.62
CA ARG A 317 -9.16 4.74 -28.54
C ARG A 317 -7.73 4.87 -29.03
N SER A 318 -6.94 5.70 -28.36
CA SER A 318 -5.50 5.87 -28.54
C SER A 318 -4.81 5.94 -27.18
N CYS A 319 -3.50 5.70 -27.16
CA CYS A 319 -2.71 5.78 -25.94
C CYS A 319 -2.49 7.25 -25.54
N VAL A 320 -3.20 7.71 -24.51
CA VAL A 320 -3.13 9.09 -23.99
C VAL A 320 -2.31 9.11 -22.69
N PRO A 321 -1.39 10.07 -22.48
CA PRO A 321 -0.67 10.21 -21.22
C PRO A 321 -1.62 10.27 -20.02
N PHE A 322 -1.34 9.48 -18.99
CA PHE A 322 -2.18 9.44 -17.80
C PHE A 322 -1.97 10.66 -16.90
N PHE A 323 -0.73 11.14 -16.82
CA PHE A 323 -0.38 12.33 -16.06
C PHE A 323 -0.35 13.57 -16.94
N GLU A 324 -0.71 14.70 -16.34
CA GLU A 324 -0.53 16.01 -16.96
C GLU A 324 0.96 16.30 -17.27
N PRO A 325 1.27 17.14 -18.28
CA PRO A 325 2.64 17.44 -18.65
C PRO A 325 3.49 17.93 -17.46
N GLY A 326 4.54 17.17 -17.14
CA GLY A 326 5.47 17.46 -16.04
C GLY A 326 4.96 17.10 -14.65
N GLN A 327 3.83 16.40 -14.53
CA GLN A 327 3.29 15.91 -13.26
C GLN A 327 3.54 14.40 -13.02
N ALA A 328 4.00 13.67 -14.04
CA ALA A 328 4.34 12.26 -13.88
C ALA A 328 5.51 12.09 -12.90
N PRO A 329 5.38 11.22 -11.88
CA PRO A 329 6.53 10.79 -11.10
C PRO A 329 7.59 10.16 -12.03
N PRO A 330 8.89 10.25 -11.69
CA PRO A 330 9.97 9.76 -12.55
C PRO A 330 9.80 8.32 -13.04
N SER A 331 9.22 7.45 -12.20
CA SER A 331 8.99 6.03 -12.49
C SER A 331 7.74 5.72 -13.31
N PHE A 332 6.92 6.73 -13.68
CA PHE A 332 5.67 6.52 -14.43
C PHE A 332 5.51 7.47 -15.62
N GLY A 333 6.61 8.06 -16.08
CA GLY A 333 6.61 8.97 -17.24
C GLY A 333 6.20 8.31 -18.56
N ASP A 334 6.18 6.98 -18.61
CA ASP A 334 5.76 6.14 -19.73
C ASP A 334 4.30 5.66 -19.64
N VAL A 335 3.60 5.94 -18.53
CA VAL A 335 2.25 5.44 -18.30
C VAL A 335 1.21 6.29 -19.03
N GLY A 336 0.45 5.65 -19.91
CA GLY A 336 -0.76 6.15 -20.54
C GLY A 336 -1.95 5.23 -20.33
N VAL A 337 -3.12 5.68 -20.77
CA VAL A 337 -4.38 4.94 -20.73
C VAL A 337 -5.07 4.99 -22.08
N CYS A 338 -5.67 3.87 -22.49
CA CYS A 338 -6.41 3.77 -23.74
C CYS A 338 -7.77 4.47 -23.61
N ILE A 339 -7.89 5.69 -24.13
CA ILE A 339 -9.14 6.44 -24.13
C ILE A 339 -9.33 7.16 -25.46
N LEU A 340 -10.45 7.87 -25.66
CA LEU A 340 -10.58 8.83 -26.74
C LEU A 340 -9.46 9.88 -26.63
N GLY A 341 -8.62 9.95 -27.67
CA GLY A 341 -7.57 10.98 -27.82
C GLY A 341 -7.98 12.16 -28.70
#